data_AF-A0A934VYX5-F1
#
_entry.id   AF-A0A934VYX5-F1
#
_cell.length_a   1.000
_cell.length_b   1.000
_cell.length_c   1.000
_cell.angle_alpha   90.00
_cell.angle_beta   90.00
_cell.angle_gamma   90.00
#
_symmetry.space_group_name_H-M   'P 1'
#
loop_
_entity.id
_entity.type
_entity.pdbx_description
1 polymer ?
#
loop_
_entity_poly.entity_id
_entity_poly.type
_entity_poly.pdbx_seq_one_letter_code
_entity_poly.pdbx_strand_id
1 'polypeptide(L)'
;KCCPHCQGTKLLGKGRYQRRVRHLDCFKETTHLIVHTHRFLCVSCGRSFIPRLPGILPGRHSSEPFREAIYQQHQDGVCTRTLARSRELGQATVARIYQQFTRRKAA
;
A
#
# COMPACT_ATOMS: atom_id res chain seq x y z
N LYS A 1 -2.70 -21.31 -3.62
CA LYS A 1 -2.57 -20.38 -2.45
C LYS A 1 -1.76 -21.10 -1.39
N CYS A 2 -0.63 -20.55 -0.96
CA CYS A 2 0.20 -21.12 0.10
C CYS A 2 0.39 -20.09 1.21
N CYS A 3 0.73 -20.55 2.42
CA CYS A 3 1.07 -19.65 3.51
C CYS A 3 2.34 -18.87 3.19
N PRO A 4 2.37 -17.53 3.30
CA PRO A 4 3.57 -16.73 3.04
C PRO A 4 4.68 -16.93 4.08
N HIS A 5 4.42 -17.65 5.18
CA HIS A 5 5.39 -17.89 6.25
C HIS A 5 6.00 -19.29 6.21
N CYS A 6 5.19 -20.32 6.00
CA CYS A 6 5.65 -21.72 6.05
C CYS A 6 5.36 -22.51 4.78
N GLN A 7 4.82 -21.85 3.73
CA GLN A 7 4.45 -22.46 2.45
C GLN A 7 3.40 -23.58 2.52
N GLY A 8 2.81 -23.84 3.70
CA GLY A 8 1.75 -24.83 3.87
C GLY A 8 0.53 -24.57 2.98
N THR A 9 -0.07 -25.65 2.49
CA THR A 9 -1.21 -25.64 1.55
C THR A 9 -2.56 -25.73 2.24
N LYS A 10 -2.62 -26.24 3.47
CA LYS A 10 -3.85 -26.31 4.28
C LYS A 10 -4.20 -24.95 4.86
N LEU A 11 -5.19 -24.30 4.25
CA LEU A 11 -5.66 -22.95 4.60
C LEU A 11 -7.15 -22.97 4.95
N LEU A 12 -7.51 -22.33 6.06
CA LEU A 12 -8.90 -22.10 6.48
C LEU A 12 -9.31 -20.66 6.18
N GLY A 13 -10.52 -20.47 5.65
CA GLY A 13 -11.09 -19.14 5.43
C GLY A 13 -11.63 -18.55 6.74
N LYS A 14 -11.22 -17.33 7.08
CA LYS A 14 -11.61 -16.59 8.30
C LYS A 14 -12.52 -15.39 7.99
N GLY A 15 -13.32 -15.48 6.92
CA GLY A 15 -14.25 -14.44 6.51
C GLY A 15 -13.72 -13.45 5.45
N ARG A 16 -14.61 -12.57 5.01
CA ARG A 16 -14.34 -11.51 4.02
C ARG A 16 -13.50 -10.40 4.66
N TYR A 17 -12.64 -9.79 3.87
CA TYR A 17 -11.86 -8.61 4.24
C TYR A 17 -11.99 -7.58 3.13
N GLN A 18 -12.28 -6.34 3.52
CA GLN A 18 -12.36 -5.21 2.61
C GLN A 18 -11.31 -4.18 3.01
N ARG A 19 -10.62 -3.63 2.02
CA ARG A 19 -9.65 -2.56 2.23
C ARG A 19 -9.93 -1.40 1.31
N ARG A 20 -10.04 -0.20 1.88
CA ARG A 20 -10.08 1.07 1.14
C ARG A 20 -8.67 1.64 1.04
N VAL A 21 -8.22 1.96 -0.17
CA VAL A 21 -6.85 2.39 -0.45
C VAL A 21 -6.87 3.61 -1.37
N ARG A 22 -6.21 4.70 -0.97
CA ARG A 22 -6.03 5.89 -1.83
C ARG A 22 -5.16 5.53 -3.02
N HIS A 23 -5.65 5.88 -4.21
CA HIS A 23 -4.98 5.60 -5.48
C HIS A 23 -4.71 6.89 -6.25
N LEU A 24 -4.22 6.77 -7.49
CA LEU A 24 -4.02 7.89 -8.38
C LEU A 24 -5.34 8.62 -8.64
N ASP A 25 -5.27 9.94 -8.75
CA ASP A 25 -6.45 10.72 -9.09
C ASP A 25 -6.96 10.34 -10.48
N CYS A 26 -8.27 10.37 -10.63
CA CYS A 26 -8.93 10.13 -11.89
C CYS A 26 -9.75 11.37 -12.20
N PHE A 27 -9.53 11.98 -13.37
CA PHE A 27 -10.20 13.23 -13.76
C PHE A 27 -10.04 14.36 -12.74
N LYS A 28 -8.86 14.47 -12.11
CA LYS A 28 -8.53 15.44 -11.03
C LYS A 28 -9.26 15.20 -9.71
N GLU A 29 -10.01 14.11 -9.60
CA GLU A 29 -10.69 13.72 -8.37
C GLU A 29 -9.90 12.66 -7.61
N THR A 30 -9.89 12.77 -6.28
CA THR A 30 -9.22 11.79 -5.42
C THR A 30 -9.95 10.45 -5.47
N THR A 31 -9.27 9.40 -5.92
CA THR A 31 -9.86 8.06 -6.01
C THR A 31 -9.44 7.13 -4.88
N HIS A 32 -10.33 6.17 -4.60
CA HIS A 32 -10.07 5.10 -3.67
C HIS A 32 -10.40 3.75 -4.31
N LEU A 33 -9.49 2.81 -4.21
CA LEU A 33 -9.73 1.41 -4.55
C LEU A 33 -10.37 0.70 -3.37
N ILE A 34 -11.45 -0.02 -3.65
CA ILE A 34 -12.08 -0.95 -2.70
C ILE A 34 -11.66 -2.36 -3.09
N VAL A 35 -10.75 -2.93 -2.30
CA VAL A 35 -10.24 -4.28 -2.55
C VAL A 35 -10.97 -5.27 -1.67
N HIS A 36 -11.73 -6.16 -2.30
CA HIS A 36 -12.39 -7.28 -1.65
C HIS A 36 -11.49 -8.51 -1.68
N THR A 37 -11.27 -9.12 -0.53
CA THR A 37 -10.48 -10.34 -0.39
C THR A 37 -10.97 -11.14 0.82
N HIS A 38 -10.21 -12.16 1.23
CA HIS A 38 -10.51 -13.02 2.36
C HIS A 38 -9.32 -13.12 3.30
N ARG A 39 -9.59 -13.22 4.59
CA ARG A 39 -8.58 -13.57 5.58
C ARG A 39 -8.42 -15.09 5.60
N PHE A 40 -7.18 -15.57 5.62
CA PHE A 40 -6.86 -16.99 5.72
C PHE A 40 -6.12 -17.28 7.02
N LEU A 41 -6.31 -18.48 7.56
CA LEU A 41 -5.53 -19.07 8.64
C LEU A 41 -4.77 -20.27 8.09
N CYS A 42 -3.45 -20.31 8.26
CA CYS A 42 -2.68 -21.50 7.93
C CYS A 42 -2.80 -22.52 9.06
N VAL A 43 -3.19 -23.76 8.73
CA VAL A 43 -3.29 -24.85 9.72
C VAL A 43 -1.90 -25.32 10.15
N SER A 44 -0.91 -25.29 9.26
CA SER A 44 0.45 -25.77 9.55
C SER A 44 1.22 -24.89 10.53
N CYS A 45 1.04 -23.57 10.50
CA CYS A 45 1.77 -22.65 11.39
C CYS A 45 0.88 -21.80 12.31
N GLY A 46 -0.45 -21.95 12.23
CA GLY A 46 -1.42 -21.19 13.03
C GLY A 46 -1.50 -19.69 12.71
N ARG A 47 -0.77 -19.19 11.71
CA ARG A 47 -0.74 -17.74 11.40
C ARG A 47 -1.86 -17.35 10.46
N SER A 48 -2.53 -16.24 10.79
CA SER A 48 -3.50 -15.60 9.90
C SER A 48 -2.80 -14.64 8.94
N PHE A 49 -3.21 -14.64 7.68
CA PHE A 49 -2.71 -13.70 6.68
C PHE A 49 -3.81 -13.26 5.73
N ILE A 50 -3.55 -12.17 5.02
CA ILE A 50 -4.34 -11.69 3.91
C ILE A 50 -3.47 -11.90 2.65
N PRO A 51 -4.03 -12.34 1.51
CA PRO A 51 -3.28 -12.45 0.28
C PRO A 51 -2.54 -11.15 -0.02
N ARG A 52 -1.31 -11.25 -0.52
CA ARG A 52 -0.56 -10.07 -0.96
C ARG A 52 -1.36 -9.38 -2.06
N LEU A 53 -1.61 -8.10 -1.87
CA LEU A 53 -2.29 -7.27 -2.85
C LEU A 53 -1.20 -6.60 -3.70
N PRO A 54 -1.10 -6.92 -5.01
CA PRO A 54 -0.09 -6.31 -5.86
C PRO A 54 -0.27 -4.79 -5.86
N GLY A 55 0.84 -4.06 -5.73
CA GLY A 55 0.80 -2.60 -5.66
C GLY A 55 0.22 -2.02 -4.37
N ILE A 56 -0.03 -2.81 -3.32
CA ILE A 56 -0.52 -2.29 -2.03
C ILE A 56 0.24 -2.95 -0.86
N LEU A 57 1.16 -2.20 -0.27
CA LEU A 57 1.96 -2.67 0.86
C LEU A 57 1.11 -3.04 2.09
N PRO A 58 1.48 -4.07 2.88
CA PRO A 58 0.82 -4.38 4.14
C PRO A 58 0.78 -3.16 5.09
N GLY A 59 -0.36 -2.93 5.74
CA GLY A 59 -0.55 -1.83 6.69
C GLY A 59 -0.60 -0.41 6.09
N ARG A 60 -0.48 -0.24 4.76
CA ARG A 60 -0.55 1.07 4.10
C ARG A 60 -1.94 1.37 3.50
N HIS A 61 -2.46 2.56 3.71
CA HIS A 61 -3.74 2.98 3.11
C HIS A 61 -3.58 3.66 1.75
N SER A 62 -2.39 3.56 1.14
CA SER A 62 -2.08 4.09 -0.19
C SER A 62 -1.47 3.03 -1.08
N SER A 63 -1.82 3.07 -2.37
CA SER A 63 -1.23 2.19 -3.37
C SER A 63 0.19 2.63 -3.71
N GLU A 64 1.01 1.71 -4.20
CA GLU A 64 2.36 1.99 -4.67
C GLU A 64 2.39 3.03 -5.79
N PRO A 65 1.51 2.99 -6.82
CA PRO A 65 1.49 4.03 -7.85
C PRO A 65 1.24 5.44 -7.31
N PHE A 66 0.35 5.59 -6.33
CA PHE A 66 0.10 6.88 -5.68
C PHE A 66 1.33 7.38 -4.92
N ARG A 67 2.02 6.48 -4.22
CA ARG A 67 3.25 6.81 -3.49
C ARG A 67 4.39 7.16 -4.44
N GLU A 68 4.48 6.48 -5.57
CA GLU A 68 5.45 6.78 -6.63
C GLU A 68 5.20 8.14 -7.27
N ALA A 69 3.93 8.50 -7.53
CA ALA A 69 3.58 9.84 -8.01
C ALA A 69 4.01 10.94 -7.02
N ILE A 70 3.83 10.73 -5.71
CA ILE A 70 4.32 11.66 -4.66
C ILE A 70 5.85 11.77 -4.69
N TYR A 71 6.54 10.63 -4.80
CA TYR A 71 7.99 10.62 -4.94
C TYR A 71 8.44 11.44 -6.15
N GLN A 72 7.83 11.22 -7.31
CA GLN A 72 8.20 11.89 -8.55
C GLN A 72 7.96 13.40 -8.45
N GLN A 73 6.78 13.83 -7.98
CA GLN A 73 6.48 15.25 -7.79
C GLN A 73 7.47 15.94 -6.84
N HIS A 74 7.88 15.27 -5.76
CA HIS A 74 8.89 15.81 -4.86
C HIS A 74 10.28 15.85 -5.51
N GLN A 75 10.63 14.81 -6.28
CA GLN A 75 11.88 14.74 -7.04
C GLN A 75 11.96 15.85 -8.10
N ASP A 76 10.83 16.24 -8.69
CA ASP A 76 10.70 17.30 -9.69
C ASP A 76 10.73 18.72 -9.07
N GLY A 77 10.98 18.84 -7.76
CA GLY A 77 11.17 20.11 -7.06
C GLY A 77 9.92 20.67 -6.37
N VAL A 78 8.79 19.95 -6.34
CA VAL A 78 7.62 20.38 -5.56
C VAL A 78 7.94 20.24 -4.07
N CYS A 79 7.90 21.36 -3.35
CA CYS A 79 8.24 21.34 -1.93
C CYS A 79 7.26 20.48 -1.12
N THR A 80 7.79 19.84 -0.06
CA THR A 80 7.02 18.93 0.81
C THR A 80 5.73 19.57 1.34
N ARG A 81 5.75 20.85 1.74
CA ARG A 81 4.56 21.56 2.24
C ARG A 81 3.45 21.69 1.19
N THR A 82 3.82 22.08 -0.03
CA THR A 82 2.85 22.23 -1.13
C THR A 82 2.26 20.89 -1.52
N LEU A 83 3.09 19.84 -1.61
CA LEU A 83 2.65 18.49 -1.96
C LEU A 83 1.76 17.87 -0.87
N ALA A 84 2.12 18.06 0.40
CA ALA A 84 1.30 17.65 1.53
C ALA A 84 -0.08 18.30 1.50
N ARG A 85 -0.15 19.61 1.21
CA ARG A 85 -1.41 20.33 1.09
C ARG A 85 -2.25 19.86 -0.10
N SER A 86 -1.65 19.73 -1.28
CA SER A 86 -2.38 19.35 -2.51
C SER A 86 -2.85 17.90 -2.50
N ARG A 87 -2.18 17.02 -1.75
CA ARG A 87 -2.53 15.60 -1.63
C ARG A 87 -3.23 15.25 -0.31
N GLU A 88 -3.55 16.25 0.53
CA GLU A 88 -4.15 16.06 1.85
C GLU A 88 -3.38 15.04 2.71
N LEU A 89 -2.06 15.15 2.71
CA LEU A 89 -1.16 14.30 3.48
C LEU A 89 -0.45 15.10 4.57
N GLY A 90 0.02 14.41 5.60
CA GLY A 90 0.99 14.98 6.51
C GLY A 90 2.36 15.13 5.83
N GLN A 91 3.07 16.23 6.09
CA GLN A 91 4.43 16.47 5.58
C GLN A 91 5.39 15.31 5.91
N ALA A 92 5.29 14.75 7.12
CA ALA A 92 6.07 13.58 7.53
C ALA A 92 5.79 12.33 6.68
N THR A 93 4.58 12.19 6.13
CA THR A 93 4.22 11.08 5.23
C THR A 93 4.91 11.26 3.88
N VAL A 94 4.94 12.48 3.34
CA VAL A 94 5.66 12.81 2.10
C VAL A 94 7.15 12.53 2.26
N ALA A 95 7.78 13.04 3.32
CA ALA A 95 9.20 12.80 3.62
C ALA A 95 9.52 11.30 3.74
N ARG A 96 8.67 10.53 4.45
CA ARG A 96 8.84 9.07 4.59
C ARG A 96 8.71 8.33 3.26
N ILE A 97 7.76 8.75 2.40
CA ILE A 97 7.62 8.19 1.04
C ILE A 97 8.89 8.47 0.24
N TYR A 98 9.36 9.71 0.24
CA TYR A 98 10.54 10.12 -0.49
C TYR A 98 11.76 9.28 -0.07
N GLN A 99 12.07 9.25 1.23
CA GLN A 99 13.17 8.45 1.78
C GLN A 99 13.08 6.96 1.41
N GLN A 100 11.87 6.37 1.44
CA GLN A 100 11.69 4.96 1.09
C GLN A 100 12.01 4.69 -0.40
N PHE A 101 11.54 5.56 -1.30
CA PHE A 101 11.78 5.40 -2.73
C PHE A 101 13.22 5.73 -3.13
N THR A 102 13.85 6.75 -2.51
CA THR A 102 15.28 7.03 -2.70
C THR A 102 16.13 5.82 -2.33
N ARG A 103 15.89 5.21 -1.16
CA ARG A 103 16.60 3.98 -0.75
C ARG A 103 16.37 2.82 -1.71
N ARG A 104 15.15 2.68 -2.25
CA ARG A 104 14.81 1.61 -3.20
C ARG A 104 15.47 1.79 -4.57
N LYS A 105 15.64 3.03 -5.04
CA LYS A 105 16.26 3.34 -6.35
C LYS A 105 17.79 3.41 -6.31
N ALA A 106 18.36 3.60 -5.13
CA ALA A 106 19.81 3.59 -4.92
C ALA A 106 20.40 2.18 -4.74
N ALA A 107 19.55 1.18 -4.50
CA ALA A 107 19.91 -0.25 -4.40
C ALA A 107 19.77 -0.92 -5.76
#